data_AF-A0AA36G9R1-F1
#
_entry.id   AF-A0AA36G9R1-F1
#
_cell.length_a   1.000
_cell.length_b   1.000
_cell.length_c   1.000
_cell.angle_alpha   90.00
_cell.angle_beta   90.00
_cell.angle_gamma   90.00
#
_symmetry.space_group_name_H-M   'P 1'
#
loop_
_entity.id
_entity.type
_entity.pdbx_description
1 polymer ?
#
loop_
_entity_poly.entity_id
_entity_poly.type
_entity_poly.pdbx_seq_one_letter_code
_entity_poly.pdbx_strand_id
1 'polypeptide(L)'
;MKHINVDGIDALNKAVEENPGKIFVLYTGSKVNGVSWCPDCVHAEPVIEKVLAGSDVSSSDITFITCLVGQRDYWKDQKCPFRRDARIKINSIPTLAQWGSKVHRLSEAQLTNAALIKDLLLEDN
;
A
#
# COMPACT_ATOMS: atom_id res chain seq x y z
N MET A 1 -14.19 -6.02 3.76
CA MET A 1 -12.81 -5.77 3.26
C MET A 1 -11.99 -7.05 3.33
N LYS A 2 -11.19 -7.32 2.30
CA LYS A 2 -10.19 -8.40 2.28
C LYS A 2 -8.78 -7.81 2.47
N HIS A 3 -7.99 -8.35 3.39
CA HIS A 3 -6.58 -7.93 3.57
C HIS A 3 -5.64 -9.04 3.10
N ILE A 4 -4.71 -8.70 2.20
CA ILE A 4 -3.71 -9.62 1.63
C ILE A 4 -2.33 -9.03 1.88
N ASN A 5 -1.36 -9.85 2.27
CA ASN A 5 0.04 -9.44 2.38
C ASN A 5 0.89 -10.20 1.37
N VAL A 6 1.67 -9.48 0.58
CA VAL A 6 2.51 -10.01 -0.51
C VAL A 6 3.92 -9.45 -0.43
N ASP A 7 4.90 -10.24 -0.87
CA ASP A 7 6.30 -9.81 -0.97
C ASP A 7 6.73 -9.81 -2.44
N GLY A 8 7.22 -8.66 -2.91
CA GLY A 8 7.63 -8.48 -4.29
C GLY A 8 6.49 -8.19 -5.26
N ILE A 9 6.87 -7.71 -6.45
CA ILE A 9 5.94 -7.26 -7.48
C ILE A 9 5.19 -8.43 -8.17
N ASP A 10 5.81 -9.60 -8.25
CA ASP A 10 5.20 -10.77 -8.89
C ASP A 10 3.98 -11.26 -8.10
N ALA A 11 4.15 -11.42 -6.78
CA ALA A 11 3.07 -11.75 -5.87
C ALA A 11 1.98 -10.67 -5.84
N LEU A 12 2.36 -9.39 -5.95
CA LEU A 12 1.40 -8.30 -6.09
C LEU A 12 0.55 -8.43 -7.36
N ASN A 13 1.17 -8.65 -8.52
CA ASN A 13 0.44 -8.83 -9.78
C ASN A 13 -0.55 -9.98 -9.67
N LYS A 14 -0.11 -11.13 -9.15
CA LYS A 14 -0.97 -12.29 -8.94
C LYS A 14 -2.15 -11.97 -8.00
N ALA A 15 -1.88 -11.33 -6.86
CA ALA A 15 -2.93 -10.97 -5.91
C ALA A 15 -3.95 -9.99 -6.51
N VAL A 16 -3.51 -9.06 -7.35
CA VAL A 16 -4.41 -8.17 -8.08
C VAL A 16 -5.26 -8.96 -9.09
N GLU A 17 -4.67 -9.88 -9.83
CA GLU A 17 -5.37 -10.70 -10.84
C GLU A 17 -6.41 -11.65 -10.20
N GLU A 18 -6.12 -12.19 -9.02
CA GLU A 18 -7.01 -13.09 -8.28
C GLU A 18 -8.16 -12.37 -7.56
N ASN A 19 -8.14 -11.03 -7.49
CA ASN A 19 -9.12 -10.24 -6.75
C ASN A 19 -9.71 -9.14 -7.63
N PRO A 20 -10.87 -9.37 -8.28
CA PRO A 20 -11.56 -8.31 -9.02
C PRO A 20 -12.18 -7.28 -8.06
N GLY A 21 -12.29 -6.02 -8.50
CA GLY A 21 -12.99 -4.96 -7.77
C GLY A 21 -12.09 -3.78 -7.37
N LYS A 22 -12.49 -3.05 -6.32
CA LYS A 22 -11.72 -1.93 -5.76
C LYS A 22 -10.53 -2.46 -4.96
N ILE A 23 -9.33 -2.35 -5.53
CA ILE A 23 -8.08 -2.78 -4.89
C ILE A 23 -7.27 -1.56 -4.45
N PHE A 24 -6.77 -1.59 -3.22
CA PHE A 24 -5.82 -0.61 -2.70
C PHE A 24 -4.53 -1.32 -2.31
N VAL A 25 -3.40 -0.77 -2.74
CA VAL A 25 -2.08 -1.36 -2.51
C VAL A 25 -1.25 -0.42 -1.66
N LEU A 26 -0.83 -0.90 -0.48
CA LEU A 26 0.14 -0.26 0.39
C LEU A 26 1.53 -0.80 0.07
N TYR A 27 2.37 0.04 -0.50
CA TYR A 27 3.77 -0.24 -0.73
C TYR A 27 4.57 0.16 0.51
N THR A 28 5.17 -0.83 1.17
CA THR A 28 5.97 -0.63 2.38
C THR A 28 7.27 -1.42 2.32
N GLY A 29 8.26 -1.02 3.11
CA GLY A 29 9.55 -1.70 3.17
C GLY A 29 9.39 -3.08 3.84
N SER A 30 10.17 -4.07 3.41
CA SER A 30 10.19 -5.35 4.11
C SER A 30 10.60 -5.18 5.57
N LYS A 31 10.02 -6.02 6.44
CA LYS A 31 10.32 -6.01 7.87
C LYS A 31 11.62 -6.78 8.14
N VAL A 32 12.55 -6.17 8.86
CA VAL A 32 13.77 -6.82 9.38
C VAL A 32 13.56 -6.97 10.88
N ASN A 33 13.53 -8.20 11.40
CA ASN A 33 13.17 -8.50 12.79
C ASN A 33 11.79 -7.97 13.22
N GLY A 34 10.80 -8.04 12.33
CA GLY A 34 9.42 -7.60 12.62
C GLY A 34 9.20 -6.09 12.53
N VAL A 35 10.23 -5.29 12.23
CA VAL A 35 10.12 -3.83 12.08
C VAL A 35 10.55 -3.43 10.68
N SER A 36 9.78 -2.56 10.02
CA SER A 36 10.15 -2.01 8.72
C SER A 36 11.45 -1.21 8.84
N TRP A 37 12.39 -1.42 7.91
CA TRP A 37 13.65 -0.65 7.89
C TRP A 37 13.46 0.84 7.59
N CYS A 38 12.27 1.22 7.12
CA CYS A 38 11.89 2.59 6.82
C CYS A 38 11.14 3.21 8.01
N PRO A 39 11.64 4.32 8.60
CA PRO A 39 11.00 4.95 9.75
C PRO A 39 9.60 5.45 9.43
N ASP A 40 9.36 6.03 8.26
CA ASP A 40 8.04 6.53 7.86
C ASP A 40 7.01 5.38 7.78
N CYS A 41 7.43 4.21 7.30
CA CYS A 41 6.56 3.02 7.29
C CYS A 41 6.15 2.59 8.70
N VAL A 42 7.07 2.66 9.68
CA VAL A 42 6.78 2.32 11.08
C VAL A 42 5.77 3.30 11.70
N HIS A 43 5.85 4.59 11.35
CA HIS A 43 4.92 5.60 11.85
C HIS A 43 3.54 5.51 11.19
N ALA A 44 3.48 5.17 9.90
CA ALA A 44 2.24 5.07 9.15
C ALA A 44 1.45 3.79 9.46
N GLU A 45 2.13 2.66 9.72
CA GLU A 45 1.52 1.35 9.99
C GLU A 45 0.38 1.40 11.04
N PRO A 46 0.56 1.93 12.27
CA PRO A 46 -0.50 1.96 13.26
C PRO A 46 -1.69 2.86 12.87
N VAL A 47 -1.45 3.91 12.07
CA VAL A 47 -2.51 4.79 11.59
C VAL A 47 -3.36 4.06 10.55
N ILE A 48 -2.71 3.38 9.62
CA ILE A 48 -3.37 2.58 8.58
C ILE A 48 -4.17 1.45 9.23
N GLU A 49 -3.56 0.66 10.12
CA GLU A 49 -4.25 -0.42 10.82
C GLU A 49 -5.48 0.08 11.58
N LYS A 50 -5.37 1.22 12.26
CA LYS A 50 -6.51 1.85 12.96
C LYS A 50 -7.64 2.24 12.00
N VAL A 51 -7.31 2.71 10.80
CA VAL A 51 -8.32 3.04 9.78
C VAL A 51 -8.98 1.78 9.22
N LEU A 52 -8.19 0.75 8.91
CA LEU A 52 -8.68 -0.54 8.41
C LEU A 52 -9.57 -1.27 9.44
N ALA A 53 -9.24 -1.14 10.72
CA ALA A 53 -10.03 -1.66 11.83
C ALA A 53 -11.34 -0.87 12.07
N GLY A 54 -11.51 0.29 11.44
CA GLY A 54 -12.75 1.05 11.49
C GLY A 54 -13.91 0.29 10.83
N SER A 55 -15.11 0.38 11.42
CA SER A 55 -16.31 -0.32 10.93
C SER A 55 -16.69 0.07 9.50
N ASP A 56 -16.47 1.32 9.11
CA ASP A 56 -16.76 1.83 7.77
C ASP A 56 -15.94 1.10 6.70
N VAL A 57 -14.63 0.98 6.93
CA VAL A 57 -13.68 0.37 5.99
C VAL A 57 -13.78 -1.15 6.02
N SER A 58 -13.87 -1.74 7.21
CA SER A 58 -13.95 -3.20 7.36
C SER A 58 -15.21 -3.79 6.71
N SER A 59 -16.32 -3.05 6.71
CA SER A 59 -17.59 -3.43 6.06
C SER A 59 -17.61 -3.15 4.55
N SER A 60 -16.63 -2.43 4.01
CA SER A 60 -16.57 -2.10 2.58
C SER A 60 -16.08 -3.27 1.73
N ASP A 61 -16.60 -3.40 0.51
CA ASP A 61 -16.20 -4.44 -0.46
C ASP A 61 -14.93 -4.04 -1.23
N ILE A 62 -13.84 -3.82 -0.47
CA ILE A 62 -12.53 -3.45 -1.00
C ILE A 62 -11.49 -4.51 -0.66
N THR A 63 -10.52 -4.67 -1.55
CA THR A 63 -9.33 -5.52 -1.33
C THR A 63 -8.15 -4.63 -1.01
N PHE A 64 -7.60 -4.78 0.20
CA PHE A 64 -6.40 -4.09 0.64
C PHE A 64 -5.20 -5.04 0.56
N ILE A 65 -4.16 -4.64 -0.16
CA ILE A 65 -2.96 -5.43 -0.37
C ILE A 65 -1.77 -4.69 0.24
N THR A 66 -1.15 -5.26 1.27
CA THR A 66 0.15 -4.81 1.76
C THR A 66 1.24 -5.48 0.92
N CYS A 67 1.96 -4.68 0.13
CA CYS A 67 3.07 -5.13 -0.69
C CYS A 67 4.40 -4.71 -0.08
N LEU A 68 5.21 -5.70 0.29
CA LEU A 68 6.57 -5.51 0.72
C LEU A 68 7.46 -5.31 -0.51
N VAL A 69 8.08 -4.14 -0.61
CA VAL A 69 8.92 -3.79 -1.77
C VAL A 69 10.31 -4.44 -1.72
N GLY A 70 10.67 -5.11 -0.62
CA GLY A 70 11.98 -5.69 -0.42
C GLY A 70 12.85 -4.92 0.58
N GLN A 71 14.13 -5.29 0.60
CA GLN A 71 15.17 -4.64 1.39
C GLN A 71 15.49 -3.23 0.88
N ARG A 72 16.11 -2.42 1.73
CA ARG A 72 16.45 -1.01 1.43
C ARG A 72 17.27 -0.86 0.15
N ASP A 73 18.26 -1.72 -0.07
CA ASP A 73 19.12 -1.66 -1.26
C ASP A 73 18.36 -1.95 -2.56
N TYR A 74 17.43 -2.92 -2.52
CA TYR A 74 16.56 -3.23 -3.65
C TYR A 74 15.63 -2.05 -4.01
N TRP A 75 15.06 -1.39 -3.00
CA TRP A 75 14.18 -0.23 -3.20
C TRP A 75 14.92 1.01 -3.72
N LYS A 76 16.16 1.22 -3.26
CA LYS A 76 17.02 2.33 -3.70
C LYS A 76 17.45 2.21 -5.16
N ASP A 77 17.50 1.00 -5.71
CA ASP A 77 17.85 0.80 -7.11
C ASP A 77 16.84 1.49 -8.03
N GLN A 78 17.31 2.31 -8.97
CA GLN A 78 16.48 2.92 -10.00
C GLN A 78 15.88 1.89 -10.98
N LYS A 79 16.45 0.68 -11.02
CA LYS A 79 15.93 -0.48 -11.74
C LYS A 79 14.82 -1.21 -10.99
N CYS A 80 14.50 -0.79 -9.76
CA CYS A 80 13.43 -1.37 -8.99
C CYS A 80 12.11 -1.34 -9.79
N PRO A 81 11.45 -2.50 -9.99
CA PRO A 81 10.28 -2.60 -10.84
C PRO A 81 9.10 -1.77 -10.31
N PHE A 82 9.00 -1.56 -9.00
CA PHE A 82 8.01 -0.65 -8.40
C PHE A 82 8.13 0.81 -8.87
N ARG A 83 9.35 1.26 -9.22
CA ARG A 83 9.61 2.61 -9.76
C ARG A 83 9.39 2.68 -11.26
N ARG A 84 9.57 1.56 -11.97
CA ARG A 84 9.53 1.50 -13.44
C ARG A 84 8.19 1.06 -14.02
N ASP A 85 7.46 0.22 -13.31
CA ASP A 85 6.18 -0.30 -13.77
C ASP A 85 5.19 0.86 -13.94
N ALA A 86 4.62 0.99 -15.14
CA ALA A 86 3.75 2.11 -15.50
C ALA A 86 2.42 2.12 -14.72
N ARG A 87 2.04 0.99 -14.11
CA ARG A 87 0.85 0.82 -13.28
C ARG A 87 1.09 1.29 -11.85
N ILE A 88 2.32 1.13 -11.35
CA ILE A 88 2.70 1.44 -9.97
C ILE A 88 3.39 2.80 -9.89
N LYS A 89 4.53 2.93 -10.58
CA LYS A 89 5.38 4.14 -10.69
C LYS A 89 5.42 4.97 -9.41
N ILE A 90 5.78 4.33 -8.29
CA ILE A 90 5.94 5.00 -7.00
C ILE A 90 7.38 5.50 -6.82
N ASN A 91 7.52 6.67 -6.18
CA ASN A 91 8.83 7.30 -5.97
C ASN A 91 9.30 7.22 -4.52
N SER A 92 8.37 7.02 -3.59
CA SER A 92 8.58 6.98 -2.15
C SER A 92 7.83 5.82 -1.51
N ILE A 93 8.25 5.44 -0.31
CA ILE A 93 7.51 4.55 0.59
C ILE A 93 7.45 5.23 1.98
N PRO A 94 6.40 4.98 2.79
CA PRO A 94 5.21 4.21 2.45
C PRO A 94 4.33 4.95 1.42
N THR A 95 3.70 4.22 0.50
CA THR A 95 2.72 4.80 -0.44
C THR A 95 1.49 3.91 -0.50
N LEU A 96 0.30 4.47 -0.33
CA LEU A 96 -0.98 3.79 -0.54
C LEU A 96 -1.57 4.30 -1.85
N ALA A 97 -1.92 3.41 -2.77
CA ALA A 97 -2.54 3.80 -4.03
C ALA A 97 -3.66 2.83 -4.41
N GLN A 98 -4.71 3.36 -5.04
CA GLN A 98 -5.72 2.53 -5.67
C GLN A 98 -5.15 1.89 -6.93
N TRP A 99 -5.27 0.56 -7.06
CA TRP A 99 -4.81 -0.13 -8.25
C TRP A 99 -5.59 0.33 -9.48
N GLY A 100 -4.89 0.59 -10.58
CA GLY A 100 -5.50 1.09 -11.82
C GLY A 100 -5.79 2.60 -11.84
N SER A 101 -5.68 3.31 -10.71
CA SER A 101 -5.76 4.78 -10.66
C SER A 101 -4.38 5.39 -10.41
N LYS A 102 -4.05 6.43 -11.19
CA LYS A 102 -2.81 7.21 -10.99
C LYS A 102 -3.01 8.43 -10.08
N VAL A 103 -4.26 8.80 -9.84
CA VAL A 103 -4.63 10.02 -9.12
C VAL A 103 -4.88 9.73 -7.64
N HIS A 104 -5.51 8.58 -7.34
CA HIS A 104 -5.85 8.17 -5.98
C HIS A 104 -4.66 7.51 -5.30
N ARG A 105 -3.78 8.33 -4.70
CA ARG A 105 -2.64 7.86 -3.91
C ARG A 105 -2.27 8.83 -2.79
N LEU A 106 -1.76 8.27 -1.70
CA LEU A 106 -1.21 8.98 -0.54
C LEU A 106 0.21 8.49 -0.30
N SER A 107 1.15 9.42 -0.08
CA SER A 107 2.56 9.12 0.15
C SER A 107 3.06 9.64 1.49
N GLU A 108 3.96 8.88 2.11
CA GLU A 108 4.78 9.25 3.27
C GLU A 108 3.94 9.88 4.40
N ALA A 109 4.12 11.16 4.69
CA ALA A 109 3.44 11.88 5.75
C ALA A 109 1.90 11.87 5.59
N GLN A 110 1.36 11.75 4.38
CA GLN A 110 -0.08 11.69 4.18
C GLN A 110 -0.72 10.45 4.82
N LEU A 111 0.06 9.36 4.93
CA LEU A 111 -0.36 8.12 5.58
C LEU A 111 -0.35 8.20 7.11
N THR A 112 0.08 9.33 7.67
CA THR A 112 -0.10 9.62 9.11
C THR A 112 -1.45 10.28 9.41
N ASN A 113 -2.20 10.66 8.36
CA ASN A 113 -3.52 11.26 8.51
C ASN A 113 -4.62 10.23 8.24
N ALA A 114 -5.24 9.74 9.33
CA ALA A 114 -6.31 8.76 9.26
C ALA A 114 -7.52 9.23 8.42
N ALA A 115 -7.81 10.53 8.38
CA ALA A 115 -8.92 11.05 7.60
C ALA A 115 -8.65 10.92 6.11
N LEU A 116 -7.43 11.23 5.64
CA LEU A 116 -7.05 11.08 4.23
C LEU A 116 -7.10 9.60 3.81
N ILE A 117 -6.61 8.70 4.65
CA ILE A 117 -6.65 7.26 4.35
C ILE A 117 -8.10 6.79 4.24
N LYS A 118 -8.97 7.19 5.17
CA LYS A 118 -10.40 6.84 5.10
C LYS A 118 -11.04 7.37 3.82
N ASP A 119 -10.82 8.64 3.50
CA ASP A 119 -11.34 9.29 2.31
C ASP A 119 -10.93 8.52 1.05
N LEU A 120 -9.63 8.20 0.91
CA LEU A 120 -9.12 7.40 -0.20
C LEU A 120 -9.78 6.01 -0.33
N LEU A 121 -10.00 5.32 0.80
CA LEU A 121 -10.54 3.95 0.82
C LEU A 121 -12.06 3.90 0.61
N LEU A 122 -12.76 4.95 1.04
CA LEU A 122 -14.22 5.04 1.05
C LEU A 122 -14.79 5.94 -0.05
N GLU A 123 -13.94 6.60 -0.85
CA GLU A 123 -14.41 7.38 -2.00
C GLU A 123 -15.17 6.48 -2.98
N ASP A 124 -16.49 6.61 -2.95
CA ASP A 124 -17.41 6.06 -3.93
C ASP A 124 -17.52 7.07 -5.07
N ASN A 125 -16.69 6.90 -6.10
CA ASN A 125 -16.96 7.49 -7.41
C ASN A 125 -18.08 6.73 -8.12
#